data_AF-A0A432T6Y5-F1
#
_entry.id   AF-A0A432T6Y5-F1
#
_cell.length_a   1.000
_cell.length_b   1.000
_cell.length_c   1.000
_cell.angle_alpha   90.00
_cell.angle_beta   90.00
_cell.angle_gamma   90.00
#
_symmetry.space_group_name_H-M   'P 1'
#
loop_
_entity.id
_entity.type
_entity.pdbx_description
1 polymer ?
#
loop_
_entity_poly.entity_id
_entity_poly.type
_entity_poly.pdbx_seq_one_letter_code
_entity_poly.pdbx_strand_id
1 'polypeptide(L)'
;MELPAFKLPQIDLPFDVPTLLHPPIDHFVIAIPVLVLIIEIINLVLKKRAIGVLTFFMLLLGMIVAIAAYLTGTVDGKEAYDALSQAGQSELKEHKLLGTYLMLFSGVVVLFKLFSAMARKGLVKAIYLLVLIVFVAGILKQGKDGGELVYEYGANVERVKALDDELFDCKDELSDAEDELKDAAQSEKSSSTPTKETAVSETTPASDTTATTESKVNSSSEDSSTSAKDLPENAIEKVDSEPEAVKIETH
;
A
#
# COMPACT_ATOMS: atom_id res chain seq x y z
N MET A 1 -8.75 -8.76 26.68
CA MET A 1 -10.14 -8.53 27.15
C MET A 1 -10.98 -8.50 25.89
N GLU A 2 -11.99 -9.35 25.78
CA GLU A 2 -12.89 -9.33 24.62
C GLU A 2 -13.67 -8.02 24.59
N LEU A 3 -13.77 -7.41 23.41
CA LEU A 3 -14.66 -6.27 23.18
C LEU A 3 -16.09 -6.79 22.94
N PRO A 4 -17.13 -6.09 23.42
CA PRO A 4 -18.50 -6.56 23.23
C PRO A 4 -18.88 -6.51 21.73
N ALA A 5 -19.45 -7.61 21.23
CA ALA A 5 -19.75 -7.77 19.81
C ALA A 5 -20.85 -6.79 19.34
N PHE A 6 -20.48 -5.78 18.56
CA PHE A 6 -21.41 -4.78 18.03
C PHE A 6 -21.83 -5.12 16.59
N LYS A 7 -23.14 -5.28 16.35
CA LYS A 7 -23.69 -5.43 15.00
C LYS A 7 -24.18 -4.09 14.48
N LEU A 8 -23.38 -3.45 13.63
CA LEU A 8 -23.86 -2.34 12.79
C LEU A 8 -24.87 -2.87 11.75
N PRO A 9 -25.84 -2.06 11.30
CA PRO A 9 -26.70 -2.42 10.18
C PRO A 9 -25.84 -2.64 8.93
N GLN A 10 -26.23 -3.59 8.09
CA GLN A 10 -25.64 -3.73 6.76
C GLN A 10 -26.12 -2.55 5.90
N ILE A 11 -25.17 -1.88 5.25
CA ILE A 11 -25.43 -0.76 4.34
C ILE A 11 -25.08 -1.26 2.95
N ASP A 12 -26.10 -1.60 2.18
CA ASP A 12 -25.94 -1.95 0.78
C ASP A 12 -25.62 -0.66 0.00
N LEU A 13 -24.41 -0.60 -0.55
CA LEU A 13 -23.96 0.53 -1.36
C LEU A 13 -24.61 0.46 -2.76
N PRO A 14 -24.97 1.59 -3.39
CA PRO A 14 -25.55 1.61 -4.73
C PRO A 14 -24.50 1.41 -5.85
N PHE A 15 -23.34 0.84 -5.52
CA PHE A 15 -22.21 0.55 -6.41
C PHE A 15 -21.36 -0.58 -5.82
N ASP A 16 -20.70 -1.34 -6.69
CA ASP A 16 -19.78 -2.39 -6.28
C ASP A 16 -18.45 -1.81 -5.77
N VAL A 17 -17.90 -2.42 -4.72
CA VAL A 17 -16.62 -2.06 -4.12
C VAL A 17 -15.55 -3.05 -4.58
N PRO A 18 -14.46 -2.61 -5.24
CA PRO A 18 -13.37 -3.49 -5.64
C PRO A 18 -12.71 -4.20 -4.46
N THR A 19 -12.31 -5.45 -4.69
CA THR A 19 -11.48 -6.21 -3.75
C THR A 19 -10.05 -5.66 -3.68
N LEU A 20 -9.35 -5.99 -2.59
CA LEU A 20 -8.00 -5.53 -2.25
C LEU A 20 -7.88 -3.99 -2.06
N LEU A 21 -9.01 -3.31 -1.90
CA LEU A 21 -9.07 -1.86 -1.72
C LEU A 21 -8.95 -1.44 -0.24
N HIS A 22 -9.02 -2.36 0.72
CA HIS A 22 -8.83 -2.08 2.15
C HIS A 22 -7.40 -1.61 2.47
N PRO A 23 -6.31 -2.36 2.16
CA PRO A 23 -4.96 -1.96 2.57
C PRO A 23 -4.50 -0.59 2.01
N PRO A 24 -4.76 -0.22 0.73
CA PRO A 24 -4.44 1.12 0.22
C PRO A 24 -5.12 2.26 0.98
N ILE A 25 -6.33 2.06 1.50
CA ILE A 25 -7.04 3.08 2.30
C ILE A 25 -6.48 3.12 3.73
N ASP A 26 -6.11 1.98 4.32
CA ASP A 26 -5.59 1.91 5.70
C ASP A 26 -4.30 2.70 5.91
N HIS A 27 -3.46 2.82 4.86
CA HIS A 27 -2.29 3.69 4.89
C HIS A 27 -2.65 5.13 5.29
N PHE A 28 -3.79 5.65 4.82
CA PHE A 28 -4.30 6.97 5.19
C PHE A 28 -4.96 6.97 6.58
N VAL A 29 -5.66 5.88 6.95
CA VAL A 29 -6.21 5.68 8.31
C VAL A 29 -5.11 5.74 9.37
N ILE A 30 -3.93 5.20 9.09
CA ILE A 30 -2.77 5.20 10.00
C ILE A 30 -2.02 6.54 9.93
N ALA A 31 -1.68 7.03 8.73
CA ALA A 31 -0.83 8.21 8.58
C ALA A 31 -1.49 9.51 9.06
N ILE A 32 -2.79 9.71 8.80
CA ILE A 32 -3.47 10.99 9.10
C ILE A 32 -3.53 11.26 10.63
N PRO A 33 -3.99 10.34 11.50
CA PRO A 33 -4.03 10.57 12.95
C PRO A 33 -2.63 10.74 13.57
N VAL A 34 -1.63 9.98 13.12
CA VAL A 34 -0.23 10.10 13.57
C VAL A 34 0.32 11.49 13.23
N LEU A 35 0.13 11.95 12.00
CA LEU A 35 0.56 13.28 11.56
C LEU A 35 -0.18 14.40 12.30
N VAL A 36 -1.48 14.25 12.56
CA VAL A 36 -2.25 15.19 13.40
C VAL A 36 -1.68 15.27 14.81
N LEU A 37 -1.34 14.14 15.44
CA LEU A 37 -0.77 14.12 16.80
C LEU A 37 0.57 14.88 16.86
N ILE A 38 1.46 14.66 15.89
CA ILE A 38 2.73 15.39 15.77
C ILE A 38 2.47 16.90 15.62
N ILE A 39 1.55 17.28 14.73
CA ILE A 39 1.20 18.69 14.48
C ILE A 39 0.56 19.35 15.71
N GLU A 40 -0.27 18.64 16.49
CA GLU A 40 -0.86 19.18 17.72
C GLU A 40 0.17 19.35 18.84
N ILE A 41 1.13 18.43 18.98
CA ILE A 41 2.24 18.59 19.93
C ILE A 41 3.05 19.86 19.60
N ILE A 42 3.34 20.10 18.32
CA ILE A 42 3.97 21.35 17.85
C ILE A 42 3.07 22.57 18.13
N ASN A 43 1.75 22.42 17.99
CA ASN A 43 0.77 23.47 18.25
C ASN A 43 0.66 23.86 19.75
N LEU A 44 1.04 22.98 20.69
CA LEU A 44 1.15 23.35 22.11
C LEU A 44 2.17 24.47 22.34
N VAL A 45 3.26 24.47 21.55
CA VAL A 45 4.31 25.48 21.59
C VAL A 45 3.92 26.69 20.73
N LEU A 46 3.59 26.46 19.46
CA LEU A 46 3.33 27.54 18.48
C LEU A 46 2.00 28.27 18.70
N LYS A 47 0.98 27.60 19.26
CA LYS A 47 -0.34 28.14 19.62
C LYS A 47 -1.08 28.86 18.47
N LYS A 48 -0.78 28.50 17.21
CA LYS A 48 -1.30 29.17 16.01
C LYS A 48 -2.70 28.65 15.67
N ARG A 49 -3.70 29.54 15.61
CA ARG A 49 -5.08 29.20 15.24
C ARG A 49 -5.19 28.43 13.92
N ALA A 50 -4.38 28.79 12.92
CA ALA A 50 -4.34 28.10 11.62
C ALA A 50 -3.99 26.60 11.74
N ILE A 51 -3.04 26.24 12.61
CA ILE A 51 -2.67 24.83 12.85
C ILE A 51 -3.84 24.09 13.51
N GLY A 52 -4.53 24.74 14.46
CA GLY A 52 -5.73 24.19 15.09
C GLY A 52 -6.91 23.97 14.13
N VAL A 53 -6.99 24.73 13.03
CA VAL A 53 -7.98 24.55 11.96
C VAL A 53 -7.56 23.44 10.99
N LEU A 54 -6.29 23.41 10.57
CA LEU A 54 -5.72 22.36 9.71
C LEU A 54 -5.94 20.97 10.32
N THR A 55 -5.58 20.79 11.58
CA THR A 55 -5.73 19.51 12.31
C THR A 55 -7.20 19.09 12.49
N PHE A 56 -8.15 20.03 12.54
CA PHE A 56 -9.58 19.70 12.53
C PHE A 56 -10.01 19.10 11.17
N PHE A 57 -9.64 19.74 10.06
CA PHE A 57 -9.96 19.20 8.73
C PHE A 57 -9.24 17.89 8.44
N MET A 58 -8.01 17.71 8.92
CA MET A 58 -7.30 16.43 8.81
C MET A 58 -7.99 15.31 9.62
N LEU A 59 -8.48 15.59 10.84
CA LEU A 59 -9.27 14.60 11.59
C LEU A 59 -10.62 14.29 10.93
N LEU A 60 -11.28 15.29 10.34
CA LEU A 60 -12.53 15.09 9.60
C LEU A 60 -12.30 14.22 8.35
N LEU A 61 -11.20 14.43 7.63
CA LEU A 61 -10.77 13.57 6.52
C LEU A 61 -10.44 12.15 7.04
N GLY A 62 -9.67 12.03 8.13
CA GLY A 62 -9.34 10.73 8.73
C GLY A 62 -10.57 9.94 9.17
N MET A 63 -11.61 10.60 9.67
CA MET A 63 -12.91 9.97 9.98
C MET A 63 -13.61 9.44 8.71
N ILE A 64 -13.63 10.22 7.63
CA ILE A 64 -14.22 9.79 6.34
C ILE A 64 -13.43 8.61 5.76
N VAL A 65 -12.10 8.66 5.82
CA VAL A 65 -11.21 7.58 5.38
C VAL A 65 -11.40 6.32 6.24
N ALA A 66 -11.59 6.44 7.56
CA ALA A 66 -11.87 5.30 8.44
C ALA A 66 -13.24 4.64 8.16
N ILE A 67 -14.24 5.43 7.73
CA ILE A 67 -15.52 4.89 7.23
C ILE A 67 -15.32 4.15 5.90
N ALA A 68 -14.52 4.70 4.98
CA ALA A 68 -14.20 4.04 3.72
C ALA A 68 -13.44 2.71 3.92
N ALA A 69 -12.46 2.69 4.83
CA ALA A 69 -11.71 1.50 5.23
C ALA A 69 -12.61 0.44 5.88
N TYR A 70 -13.56 0.83 6.74
CA TYR A 70 -14.56 -0.11 7.28
C TYR A 70 -15.38 -0.74 6.15
N LEU A 71 -15.82 0.04 5.15
CA LEU A 71 -16.61 -0.46 4.03
C LEU A 71 -15.81 -1.44 3.16
N THR A 72 -14.59 -1.07 2.72
CA THR A 72 -13.74 -1.96 1.90
C THR A 72 -13.30 -3.20 2.68
N GLY A 73 -12.94 -3.05 3.96
CA GLY A 73 -12.64 -4.18 4.85
C GLY A 73 -13.83 -5.12 5.11
N THR A 74 -15.08 -4.68 4.92
CA THR A 74 -16.24 -5.58 4.94
C THR A 74 -16.46 -6.36 3.65
N VAL A 75 -15.73 -6.05 2.58
CA VAL A 75 -15.66 -6.83 1.33
C VAL A 75 -14.43 -7.74 1.37
N ASP A 76 -13.24 -7.17 1.55
CA ASP A 76 -11.98 -7.94 1.63
C ASP A 76 -11.99 -8.97 2.77
N GLY A 77 -12.69 -8.67 3.88
CA GLY A 77 -12.92 -9.58 5.00
C GLY A 77 -14.11 -10.55 4.83
N LYS A 78 -14.81 -10.56 3.68
CA LYS A 78 -15.69 -11.67 3.26
C LYS A 78 -14.93 -12.62 2.35
N GLU A 79 -14.29 -12.09 1.31
CA GLU A 79 -13.58 -12.90 0.31
C GLU A 79 -12.47 -13.77 0.92
N ALA A 80 -11.75 -13.26 1.93
CA ALA A 80 -10.76 -14.05 2.66
C ALA A 80 -11.35 -15.06 3.66
N TYR A 81 -12.61 -14.92 4.09
CA TYR A 81 -13.08 -15.59 5.31
C TYR A 81 -13.08 -17.12 5.22
N ASP A 82 -13.59 -17.67 4.11
CA ASP A 82 -13.74 -19.12 3.94
C ASP A 82 -12.43 -19.83 3.52
N ALA A 83 -11.43 -19.08 3.04
CA ALA A 83 -10.08 -19.61 2.80
C ALA A 83 -9.29 -19.76 4.11
N LEU A 84 -9.40 -18.76 5.00
CA LEU A 84 -8.64 -18.68 6.24
C LEU A 84 -8.87 -19.88 7.17
N SER A 85 -7.77 -20.33 7.79
CA SER A 85 -7.78 -21.27 8.91
C SER A 85 -8.63 -20.76 10.09
N GLN A 86 -9.05 -21.67 11.00
CA GLN A 86 -9.87 -21.29 12.17
C GLN A 86 -9.24 -20.19 13.03
N ALA A 87 -7.91 -20.14 13.12
CA ALA A 87 -7.18 -19.06 13.81
C ALA A 87 -7.27 -17.74 13.04
N GLY A 88 -6.99 -17.75 11.73
CA GLY A 88 -7.13 -16.56 10.87
C GLY A 88 -8.57 -16.03 10.82
N GLN A 89 -9.58 -16.91 10.85
CA GLN A 89 -10.99 -16.54 11.00
C GLN A 89 -11.32 -15.92 12.38
N SER A 90 -10.50 -16.16 13.41
CA SER A 90 -10.65 -15.51 14.71
C SER A 90 -10.02 -14.12 14.68
N GLU A 91 -8.76 -14.02 14.22
CA GLU A 91 -8.05 -12.74 14.09
C GLU A 91 -8.76 -11.77 13.14
N LEU A 92 -9.33 -12.25 12.02
CA LEU A 92 -10.17 -11.44 11.12
C LEU A 92 -11.41 -10.87 11.83
N LYS A 93 -12.00 -11.61 12.78
CA LYS A 93 -13.14 -11.10 13.58
C LYS A 93 -12.67 -10.06 14.61
N GLU A 94 -11.56 -10.29 15.31
CA GLU A 94 -11.01 -9.33 16.28
C GLU A 94 -10.54 -8.04 15.58
N HIS A 95 -9.80 -8.17 14.48
CA HIS A 95 -9.40 -7.06 13.62
C HIS A 95 -10.61 -6.25 13.15
N LYS A 96 -11.65 -6.91 12.62
CA LYS A 96 -12.89 -6.23 12.19
C LYS A 96 -13.60 -5.54 13.36
N LEU A 97 -13.63 -6.15 14.54
CA LEU A 97 -14.28 -5.61 15.73
C LEU A 97 -13.53 -4.37 16.25
N LEU A 98 -12.20 -4.44 16.40
CA LEU A 98 -11.38 -3.30 16.81
C LEU A 98 -11.42 -2.16 15.77
N GLY A 99 -11.39 -2.49 14.48
CA GLY A 99 -11.53 -1.52 13.38
C GLY A 99 -12.88 -0.82 13.40
N THR A 100 -13.97 -1.55 13.68
CA THR A 100 -15.30 -0.98 13.89
C THR A 100 -15.31 0.00 15.07
N TYR A 101 -14.70 -0.37 16.19
CA TYR A 101 -14.57 0.50 17.36
C TYR A 101 -13.76 1.77 17.08
N LEU A 102 -12.64 1.66 16.35
CA LEU A 102 -11.77 2.79 16.00
C LEU A 102 -12.43 3.73 14.98
N MET A 103 -13.16 3.18 13.99
CA MET A 103 -13.97 3.96 13.06
C MET A 103 -15.01 4.80 13.82
N LEU A 104 -15.78 4.20 14.74
CA LEU A 104 -16.74 4.93 15.58
C LEU A 104 -16.06 5.94 16.52
N PHE A 105 -14.92 5.57 17.11
CA PHE A 105 -14.16 6.44 18.02
C PHE A 105 -13.51 7.63 17.30
N SER A 106 -13.21 7.53 16.00
CA SER A 106 -12.71 8.67 15.21
C SER A 106 -13.68 9.86 15.20
N GLY A 107 -15.00 9.60 15.18
CA GLY A 107 -16.04 10.62 15.35
C GLY A 107 -16.02 11.26 16.75
N VAL A 108 -15.74 10.48 17.79
CA VAL A 108 -15.53 10.99 19.16
C VAL A 108 -14.30 11.90 19.21
N VAL A 109 -13.20 11.54 18.55
CA VAL A 109 -11.98 12.37 18.46
C VAL A 109 -12.27 13.70 17.75
N VAL A 110 -13.05 13.70 16.67
CA VAL A 110 -13.50 14.92 15.97
C VAL A 110 -14.37 15.82 16.88
N LEU A 111 -15.28 15.22 17.67
CA LEU A 111 -16.09 15.97 18.64
C LEU A 111 -15.23 16.57 19.78
N PHE A 112 -14.30 15.80 20.35
CA PHE A 112 -13.37 16.31 21.36
C PHE A 112 -12.46 17.42 20.81
N LYS A 113 -12.03 17.32 19.55
CA LYS A 113 -11.32 18.40 18.84
C LYS A 113 -12.17 19.67 18.74
N LEU A 114 -13.45 19.55 18.39
CA LEU A 114 -14.36 20.70 18.29
C LEU A 114 -14.57 21.38 19.65
N PHE A 115 -14.82 20.62 20.72
CA PHE A 115 -14.92 21.16 22.08
C PHE A 115 -13.59 21.79 22.55
N SER A 116 -12.45 21.17 22.24
CA SER A 116 -11.10 21.70 22.52
C SER A 116 -10.81 23.04 21.83
N ALA A 117 -11.36 23.26 20.63
CA ALA A 117 -11.27 24.53 19.92
C ALA A 117 -12.15 25.63 20.54
N MET A 118 -13.32 25.29 21.09
CA MET A 118 -14.23 26.23 21.77
C MET A 118 -13.81 26.53 23.22
N ALA A 119 -13.08 25.61 23.87
CA ALA A 119 -12.73 25.71 25.28
C ALA A 119 -11.58 26.70 25.57
N ARG A 120 -11.85 27.67 26.45
CA ARG A 120 -10.83 28.58 27.00
C ARG A 120 -9.93 27.91 28.06
N LYS A 121 -10.36 26.77 28.63
CA LYS A 121 -9.66 26.06 29.72
C LYS A 121 -8.62 25.07 29.16
N GLY A 122 -7.36 25.16 29.60
CA GLY A 122 -6.28 24.27 29.17
C GLY A 122 -6.53 22.79 29.44
N LEU A 123 -7.27 22.45 30.50
CA LEU A 123 -7.64 21.07 30.84
C LEU A 123 -8.38 20.34 29.70
N VAL A 124 -9.27 21.01 28.97
CA VAL A 124 -10.01 20.40 27.85
C VAL A 124 -9.05 20.05 26.71
N LYS A 125 -8.01 20.86 26.49
CA LYS A 125 -6.98 20.61 25.47
C LYS A 125 -6.09 19.43 25.86
N ALA A 126 -5.75 19.29 27.14
CA ALA A 126 -5.02 18.15 27.67
C ALA A 126 -5.83 16.84 27.55
N ILE A 127 -7.13 16.88 27.87
CA ILE A 127 -8.04 15.72 27.70
C ILE A 127 -8.18 15.33 26.23
N TYR A 128 -8.35 16.31 25.33
CA TYR A 128 -8.36 16.07 23.88
C TYR A 128 -7.06 15.41 23.40
N LEU A 129 -5.89 15.90 23.84
CA LEU A 129 -4.61 15.33 23.46
C LEU A 129 -4.44 13.89 23.97
N LEU A 130 -4.89 13.60 25.20
CA LEU A 130 -4.90 12.24 25.75
C LEU A 130 -5.81 11.31 24.93
N VAL A 131 -7.02 11.76 24.57
CA VAL A 131 -7.96 11.02 23.71
C VAL A 131 -7.34 10.75 22.32
N LEU A 132 -6.64 11.73 21.74
CA LEU A 132 -5.93 11.57 20.47
C LEU A 132 -4.76 10.58 20.58
N ILE A 133 -3.98 10.60 21.66
CA ILE A 133 -2.89 9.63 21.91
C ILE A 133 -3.45 8.21 22.02
N VAL A 134 -4.55 8.01 22.76
CA VAL A 134 -5.22 6.71 22.88
C VAL A 134 -5.77 6.23 21.54
N PHE A 135 -6.36 7.12 20.73
CA PHE A 135 -6.82 6.79 19.38
C PHE A 135 -5.66 6.36 18.48
N VAL A 136 -4.57 7.14 18.43
CA VAL A 136 -3.38 6.81 17.62
C VAL A 136 -2.75 5.48 18.07
N ALA A 137 -2.66 5.20 19.36
CA ALA A 137 -2.18 3.91 19.86
C ALA A 137 -3.08 2.74 19.41
N GLY A 138 -4.40 2.93 19.43
CA GLY A 138 -5.35 1.95 18.90
C GLY A 138 -5.21 1.72 17.39
N ILE A 139 -5.06 2.78 16.60
CA ILE A 139 -4.84 2.74 15.15
C ILE A 139 -3.51 2.05 14.80
N LEU A 140 -2.45 2.28 15.58
CA LEU A 140 -1.18 1.57 15.40
C LEU A 140 -1.28 0.07 15.75
N LYS A 141 -2.09 -0.30 16.76
CA LYS A 141 -2.42 -1.71 17.02
C LYS A 141 -3.22 -2.33 15.86
N GLN A 142 -4.26 -1.64 15.36
CA GLN A 142 -5.02 -2.09 14.19
C GLN A 142 -4.11 -2.38 12.98
N GLY A 143 -3.13 -1.51 12.73
CA GLY A 143 -2.14 -1.70 11.66
C GLY A 143 -1.23 -2.91 11.88
N LYS A 144 -0.77 -3.16 13.12
CA LYS A 144 -0.03 -4.39 13.46
C LYS A 144 -0.90 -5.62 13.21
N ASP A 145 -2.09 -5.67 13.80
CA ASP A 145 -2.97 -6.83 13.76
C ASP A 145 -3.44 -7.15 12.32
N GLY A 146 -3.63 -6.12 11.48
CA GLY A 146 -3.92 -6.28 10.06
C GLY A 146 -2.72 -6.79 9.25
N GLY A 147 -1.51 -6.36 9.59
CA GLY A 147 -0.28 -6.92 9.02
C GLY A 147 -0.11 -8.40 9.37
N GLU A 148 -0.35 -8.77 10.64
CA GLU A 148 -0.33 -10.16 11.13
C GLU A 148 -1.33 -11.03 10.36
N LEU A 149 -2.54 -10.52 10.13
CA LEU A 149 -3.59 -11.20 9.38
C LEU A 149 -3.22 -11.49 7.91
N VAL A 150 -2.43 -10.63 7.27
CA VAL A 150 -1.93 -10.83 5.90
C VAL A 150 -0.68 -11.73 5.88
N TYR A 151 0.30 -11.46 6.75
CA TYR A 151 1.62 -12.11 6.68
C TYR A 151 1.72 -13.45 7.42
N GLU A 152 0.98 -13.66 8.51
CA GLU A 152 0.99 -14.93 9.26
C GLU A 152 -0.19 -15.83 8.87
N TYR A 153 -1.36 -15.24 8.59
CA TYR A 153 -2.57 -15.99 8.26
C TYR A 153 -2.96 -15.98 6.77
N GLY A 154 -2.28 -15.21 5.92
CA GLY A 154 -2.46 -15.26 4.46
C GLY A 154 -3.70 -14.55 3.91
N ALA A 155 -4.40 -13.72 4.72
CA ALA A 155 -5.65 -13.10 4.29
C ALA A 155 -5.49 -12.29 2.99
N ASN A 156 -6.32 -12.61 1.99
CA ASN A 156 -6.30 -12.03 0.63
C ASN A 156 -5.00 -12.24 -0.18
N VAL A 157 -4.05 -13.07 0.29
CA VAL A 157 -2.83 -13.45 -0.45
C VAL A 157 -2.65 -14.96 -0.61
N GLU A 158 -3.31 -15.78 0.21
CA GLU A 158 -3.27 -17.25 0.17
C GLU A 158 -3.66 -17.82 -1.21
N ARG A 159 -4.62 -17.19 -1.90
CA ARG A 159 -5.04 -17.59 -3.25
C ARG A 159 -4.05 -17.22 -4.37
N VAL A 160 -3.00 -16.46 -4.06
CA VAL A 160 -1.81 -16.29 -4.92
C VAL A 160 -0.82 -17.41 -4.63
N LYS A 161 -0.54 -17.68 -3.35
CA LYS A 161 0.34 -18.78 -2.93
C LYS A 161 -0.11 -20.13 -3.51
N ALA A 162 -1.39 -20.47 -3.40
CA ALA A 162 -1.92 -21.73 -3.95
C ALA A 162 -1.70 -21.85 -5.47
N LEU A 163 -1.79 -20.73 -6.21
CA LEU A 163 -1.54 -20.70 -7.66
C LEU A 163 -0.05 -20.73 -7.99
N ASP A 164 0.82 -20.15 -7.16
CA ASP A 164 2.28 -20.27 -7.30
C ASP A 164 2.77 -21.69 -6.98
N ASP A 165 2.17 -22.34 -5.98
CA ASP A 165 2.43 -23.75 -5.62
C ASP A 165 1.98 -24.69 -6.78
N GLU A 166 0.73 -24.58 -7.27
CA GLU A 166 0.24 -25.33 -8.44
C GLU A 166 1.08 -25.10 -9.71
N LEU A 167 1.56 -23.86 -9.92
CA LEU A 167 2.39 -23.47 -11.06
C LEU A 167 3.85 -23.92 -10.92
N PHE A 168 4.30 -24.25 -9.71
CA PHE A 168 5.58 -24.92 -9.48
C PHE A 168 5.46 -26.42 -9.85
N ASP A 169 4.47 -27.12 -9.30
CA ASP A 169 4.24 -28.55 -9.58
C ASP A 169 4.06 -28.82 -11.08
N CYS A 170 3.23 -28.02 -11.76
CA CYS A 170 3.03 -28.13 -13.23
C CYS A 170 4.27 -27.79 -14.07
N LYS A 171 5.31 -27.15 -13.50
CA LYS A 171 6.60 -26.94 -14.18
C LYS A 171 7.56 -28.11 -13.99
N ASP A 172 7.53 -28.74 -12.81
CA ASP A 172 8.32 -29.94 -12.52
C ASP A 172 7.86 -31.09 -13.42
N GLU A 173 6.55 -31.36 -13.46
CA GLU A 173 5.94 -32.35 -14.38
C GLU A 173 6.26 -32.08 -15.86
N LEU A 174 6.30 -30.81 -16.27
CA LEU A 174 6.63 -30.43 -17.65
C LEU A 174 8.14 -30.58 -17.94
N SER A 175 9.01 -30.33 -16.97
CA SER A 175 10.45 -30.54 -17.11
C SER A 175 10.79 -32.03 -17.24
N ASP A 176 10.20 -32.88 -16.39
CA ASP A 176 10.35 -34.33 -16.45
C ASP A 176 9.84 -34.88 -17.80
N ALA A 177 8.66 -34.46 -18.24
CA ALA A 177 8.10 -34.87 -19.54
C ALA A 177 8.94 -34.39 -20.74
N GLU A 178 9.54 -33.20 -20.67
CA GLU A 178 10.49 -32.73 -21.68
C GLU A 178 11.77 -33.57 -21.71
N ASP A 179 12.30 -33.98 -20.55
CA ASP A 179 13.54 -34.77 -20.46
C ASP A 179 13.31 -36.24 -20.87
N GLU A 180 12.17 -36.85 -20.52
CA GLU A 180 11.74 -38.14 -21.10
C GLU A 180 11.65 -38.08 -22.64
N LEU A 181 11.13 -36.98 -23.20
CA LEU A 181 11.08 -36.76 -24.64
C LEU A 181 12.47 -36.63 -25.28
N LYS A 182 13.43 -35.97 -24.59
CA LYS A 182 14.83 -35.84 -25.06
C LYS A 182 15.54 -37.19 -25.03
N ASP A 183 15.35 -37.99 -23.99
CA ASP A 183 15.97 -39.32 -23.86
C ASP A 183 15.36 -40.34 -24.82
N ALA A 184 14.04 -40.32 -25.04
CA ALA A 184 13.39 -41.11 -26.09
C ALA A 184 13.96 -40.80 -27.49
N ALA A 185 14.12 -39.50 -27.80
CA ALA A 185 14.70 -39.05 -29.07
C ALA A 185 16.20 -39.38 -29.24
N GLN A 186 16.95 -39.56 -28.15
CA GLN A 186 18.31 -40.09 -28.20
C GLN A 186 18.34 -41.61 -28.36
N SER A 187 17.42 -42.32 -27.70
CA SER A 187 17.30 -43.79 -27.75
C SER A 187 17.08 -44.31 -29.17
N GLU A 188 16.12 -43.74 -29.93
CA GLU A 188 15.88 -44.13 -31.33
C GLU A 188 17.12 -43.96 -32.23
N LYS A 189 17.97 -42.98 -31.91
CA LYS A 189 19.15 -42.61 -32.72
C LYS A 189 20.33 -43.57 -32.57
N SER A 190 20.31 -44.47 -31.57
CA SER A 190 21.41 -45.39 -31.25
C SER A 190 21.29 -46.77 -31.92
N SER A 191 20.17 -47.06 -32.59
CA SER A 191 19.81 -48.43 -33.03
C SER A 191 20.35 -48.85 -34.42
N SER A 192 21.14 -48.04 -35.13
CA SER A 192 21.45 -48.27 -36.55
C SER A 192 22.94 -48.17 -36.93
N THR A 193 23.62 -49.32 -37.07
CA THR A 193 24.77 -49.59 -37.99
C THR A 193 25.25 -51.05 -37.82
N PRO A 194 26.07 -51.63 -38.74
CA PRO A 194 26.22 -51.35 -40.17
C PRO A 194 26.18 -52.63 -41.06
N THR A 195 25.85 -52.49 -42.34
CA THR A 195 26.23 -53.46 -43.40
C THR A 195 26.81 -52.70 -44.61
N LYS A 196 27.67 -53.35 -45.37
CA LYS A 196 28.69 -52.74 -46.24
C LYS A 196 28.77 -53.48 -47.57
N GLU A 197 28.82 -52.74 -48.70
CA GLU A 197 29.60 -52.97 -49.95
C GLU A 197 29.27 -51.83 -50.96
N THR A 198 30.25 -51.10 -51.54
CA THR A 198 30.93 -51.35 -52.85
C THR A 198 30.01 -51.00 -54.05
N ALA A 199 30.31 -50.16 -55.06
CA ALA A 199 31.48 -49.37 -55.53
C ALA A 199 31.03 -48.39 -56.67
N VAL A 200 31.75 -47.40 -57.25
CA VAL A 200 33.02 -46.64 -57.02
C VAL A 200 33.06 -45.42 -57.99
N SER A 201 33.70 -44.29 -57.59
CA SER A 201 34.10 -43.11 -58.42
C SER A 201 32.99 -42.24 -59.08
N GLU A 202 33.20 -40.95 -59.44
CA GLU A 202 34.45 -40.19 -59.61
C GLU A 202 34.33 -38.66 -59.33
N THR A 203 35.49 -37.98 -59.15
CA THR A 203 35.76 -36.51 -59.21
C THR A 203 35.10 -35.49 -58.26
N THR A 204 35.96 -34.86 -57.44
CA THR A 204 35.86 -33.53 -56.78
C THR A 204 36.44 -32.40 -57.68
N PRO A 205 36.60 -31.10 -57.29
CA PRO A 205 36.32 -30.36 -56.02
C PRO A 205 35.39 -29.13 -56.24
N ALA A 206 35.21 -28.10 -55.38
CA ALA A 206 35.92 -27.61 -54.18
C ALA A 206 35.01 -26.74 -53.27
N SER A 207 35.48 -26.44 -52.03
CA SER A 207 35.27 -25.25 -51.16
C SER A 207 33.87 -24.60 -50.99
N ASP A 208 33.47 -24.08 -49.81
CA ASP A 208 34.13 -23.91 -48.50
C ASP A 208 33.06 -24.10 -47.38
N THR A 209 33.34 -24.78 -46.27
CA THR A 209 34.06 -24.33 -45.06
C THR A 209 33.23 -23.41 -44.14
N THR A 210 32.85 -23.99 -42.99
CA THR A 210 32.67 -23.49 -41.58
C THR A 210 33.05 -22.03 -41.23
N ALA A 211 32.63 -21.40 -40.11
CA ALA A 211 32.16 -21.82 -38.76
C ALA A 211 31.17 -20.76 -38.18
N THR A 212 30.26 -20.99 -37.21
CA THR A 212 30.45 -21.16 -35.73
C THR A 212 31.28 -20.03 -35.05
N THR A 213 30.98 -19.46 -33.87
CA THR A 213 30.00 -19.76 -32.78
C THR A 213 29.68 -18.47 -31.94
N GLU A 214 28.64 -18.52 -31.09
CA GLU A 214 28.51 -17.89 -29.75
C GLU A 214 28.97 -16.43 -29.42
N SER A 215 27.98 -15.63 -29.00
CA SER A 215 27.84 -15.06 -27.64
C SER A 215 29.07 -14.50 -26.89
N LYS A 216 29.00 -13.21 -26.45
CA LYS A 216 28.69 -12.85 -25.05
C LYS A 216 28.68 -11.33 -24.77
N VAL A 217 27.75 -10.93 -23.89
CA VAL A 217 27.58 -9.66 -23.15
C VAL A 217 28.88 -8.92 -22.76
N ASN A 218 28.92 -7.59 -22.97
CA ASN A 218 29.31 -6.62 -21.93
C ASN A 218 28.77 -5.18 -22.16
N SER A 219 28.91 -4.30 -21.15
CA SER A 219 28.36 -2.94 -21.07
C SER A 219 29.39 -1.80 -21.24
N SER A 220 28.95 -0.68 -21.84
CA SER A 220 29.39 0.71 -21.58
C SER A 220 28.33 1.67 -22.17
N SER A 221 27.81 2.75 -21.56
CA SER A 221 28.31 3.80 -20.65
C SER A 221 29.04 4.96 -21.35
N GLU A 222 28.32 6.07 -21.58
CA GLU A 222 28.74 7.49 -21.78
C GLU A 222 27.44 8.27 -22.12
N ASP A 223 27.00 9.41 -21.55
CA ASP A 223 27.56 10.55 -20.77
C ASP A 223 27.81 11.83 -21.60
N SER A 224 27.92 12.98 -20.92
CA SER A 224 27.76 14.39 -21.38
C SER A 224 26.28 14.83 -21.53
N SER A 225 25.75 15.91 -20.94
CA SER A 225 26.26 17.26 -20.59
C SER A 225 26.40 18.21 -21.81
N THR A 226 26.26 19.55 -21.73
CA THR A 226 26.22 20.50 -20.58
C THR A 226 25.49 21.81 -20.95
N SER A 227 24.95 22.56 -19.95
CA SER A 227 24.84 24.06 -19.89
C SER A 227 24.06 24.86 -20.98
N ALA A 228 23.69 26.14 -20.80
CA ALA A 228 23.28 27.00 -19.66
C ALA A 228 22.84 28.40 -20.19
N LYS A 229 22.34 29.30 -19.31
CA LYS A 229 22.22 30.79 -19.48
C LYS A 229 21.12 31.32 -20.44
N ASP A 230 20.58 32.55 -20.31
CA ASP A 230 20.76 33.62 -19.29
C ASP A 230 19.47 34.52 -19.14
N LEU A 231 19.50 35.44 -18.16
CA LEU A 231 18.52 36.50 -17.81
C LEU A 231 18.46 37.68 -18.83
N PRO A 232 17.46 38.62 -18.88
CA PRO A 232 17.08 39.65 -17.85
C PRO A 232 15.56 40.05 -17.82
N GLU A 233 15.05 41.11 -17.16
CA GLU A 233 15.24 41.77 -15.83
C GLU A 233 14.23 42.96 -15.68
N ASN A 234 13.80 43.30 -14.45
CA ASN A 234 13.18 44.59 -14.03
C ASN A 234 11.74 44.92 -14.58
N ALA A 235 10.91 45.81 -14.02
CA ALA A 235 11.11 46.82 -12.96
C ALA A 235 9.86 47.14 -12.09
N ILE A 236 10.08 47.59 -10.84
CA ILE A 236 9.47 48.76 -10.11
C ILE A 236 7.92 48.86 -10.06
N GLU A 237 7.23 49.05 -8.92
CA GLU A 237 7.32 50.24 -8.02
C GLU A 237 6.87 49.97 -6.55
N LYS A 238 7.20 50.90 -5.63
CA LYS A 238 6.74 50.96 -4.23
C LYS A 238 5.80 52.14 -3.98
N VAL A 239 4.85 52.01 -3.04
CA VAL A 239 4.34 53.14 -2.24
C VAL A 239 4.11 52.69 -0.79
N ASP A 240 4.69 53.39 0.18
CA ASP A 240 4.37 53.30 1.61
C ASP A 240 3.28 54.31 1.99
N SER A 241 2.34 53.97 2.88
CA SER A 241 1.68 54.94 3.81
C SER A 241 0.69 54.29 4.80
N GLU A 242 1.18 54.05 6.01
CA GLU A 242 0.46 54.38 7.26
C GLU A 242 1.17 55.61 7.88
N PRO A 243 0.64 56.29 8.93
CA PRO A 243 -0.63 56.09 9.64
C PRO A 243 -1.51 57.37 9.73
N GLU A 244 -2.71 57.27 10.33
CA GLU A 244 -3.06 58.12 11.48
C GLU A 244 -4.26 57.59 12.27
N ALA A 245 -4.48 58.11 13.48
CA ALA A 245 -5.56 57.70 14.38
C ALA A 245 -6.38 58.89 14.88
N VAL A 246 -7.71 58.76 14.88
CA VAL A 246 -8.63 59.79 15.40
C VAL A 246 -9.50 59.21 16.52
N LYS A 247 -9.80 60.04 17.52
CA LYS A 247 -10.53 59.70 18.74
C LYS A 247 -12.04 59.95 18.63
N ILE A 248 -12.80 59.10 19.33
CA ILE A 248 -13.93 59.43 20.23
C ILE A 248 -14.93 60.49 19.74
N GLU A 249 -16.20 60.09 19.57
CA GLU A 249 -17.27 60.70 20.38
C GLU A 249 -18.46 59.76 20.61
N THR A 250 -19.27 60.08 21.63
CA THR A 250 -20.41 59.29 22.11
C THR A 250 -21.69 60.10 22.02
N HIS A 251 -22.77 59.48 21.55
CA HIS A 251 -24.15 59.93 21.75
C HIS A 251 -25.09 58.73 21.83
#